data_AF-A0A7C7INS4-F1
#
_entry.id   AF-A0A7C7INS4-F1
#
_cell.length_a   1.000
_cell.length_b   1.000
_cell.length_c   1.000
_cell.angle_alpha   90.00
_cell.angle_beta   90.00
_cell.angle_gamma   90.00
#
_symmetry.space_group_name_H-M   'P 1'
#
loop_
_entity.id
_entity.type
_entity.pdbx_description
1 polymer ?
#
loop_
_entity_poly.entity_id
_entity_poly.type
_entity_poly.pdbx_seq_one_letter_code
_entity_poly.pdbx_strand_id
1 'polypeptide(L)'
;MPELHDDELHPSYIGMPTYLGTPFAVNGKELKSMNADIAIIGAPVDMGVVGRPGARYGPRAIRQADYWPKPAKLSNLYHLNLEVFPLKEMNVV
;
A
#
# COMPACT_ATOMS: atom_id res chain seq x y z
N MET A 1 3.87 10.32 18.49
CA MET A 1 3.56 9.85 17.12
C MET A 1 2.30 9.02 17.24
N PRO A 2 1.25 9.21 16.43
CA PRO A 2 0.14 8.28 16.37
C PRO A 2 0.68 6.86 16.16
N GLU A 3 0.04 5.85 16.75
CA GLU A 3 0.45 4.47 16.53
C GLU A 3 0.42 4.17 15.03
N LEU A 4 1.40 3.39 14.56
CA LEU A 4 1.60 3.10 13.13
C LEU A 4 0.38 2.42 12.46
N HIS A 5 -0.60 1.96 13.25
CA HIS A 5 -1.77 1.18 12.85
C HIS A 5 -3.05 1.67 13.55
N ASP A 6 -3.14 2.95 13.94
CA ASP A 6 -4.45 3.42 14.42
C ASP A 6 -5.48 3.40 13.28
N ASP A 7 -6.72 3.07 13.63
CA ASP A 7 -7.87 3.04 12.71
C ASP A 7 -8.50 4.44 12.58
N GLU A 8 -7.70 5.51 12.64
CA GLU A 8 -8.15 6.88 12.43
C GLU A 8 -7.83 7.35 11.00
N LEU A 9 -8.68 8.23 10.47
CA LEU A 9 -8.50 8.78 9.14
C LEU A 9 -7.55 9.97 9.19
N HIS A 10 -6.42 9.84 8.49
CA HIS A 10 -5.35 10.82 8.45
C HIS A 10 -5.22 11.46 7.05
N PRO A 11 -4.78 12.72 6.96
CA PRO A 11 -4.37 13.31 5.68
C PRO A 11 -3.26 12.51 5.00
N SER A 12 -3.24 12.52 3.66
CA SER A 12 -2.33 11.68 2.85
C SER A 12 -0.84 11.96 3.03
N TYR A 13 -0.48 13.14 3.54
CA TYR A 13 0.90 13.58 3.74
C TYR A 13 1.50 13.18 5.10
N ILE A 14 0.77 12.46 5.95
CA ILE A 14 1.28 11.94 7.23
C ILE A 14 1.33 10.41 7.26
N GLY A 15 2.17 9.86 8.13
CA GLY A 15 2.32 8.42 8.33
C GLY A 15 3.39 7.78 7.42
N MET A 16 3.51 6.47 7.55
CA MET A 16 4.47 5.68 6.77
C MET A 16 3.95 5.46 5.34
N PRO A 17 4.78 5.64 4.30
CA PRO A 17 4.34 5.50 2.91
C PRO A 17 4.25 4.03 2.47
N THR A 18 3.34 3.27 3.07
CA THR A 18 2.90 1.95 2.56
C THR A 18 1.95 2.14 1.38
N TYR A 19 1.65 1.06 0.66
CA TYR A 19 0.72 1.13 -0.48
C TYR A 19 -0.67 1.54 0.02
N LEU A 20 -1.16 2.72 -0.36
CA LEU A 20 -2.48 3.23 0.07
C LEU A 20 -2.69 3.26 1.60
N GLY A 21 -1.61 3.24 2.40
CA GLY A 21 -1.71 3.20 3.86
C GLY A 21 -2.13 1.83 4.40
N THR A 22 -1.91 0.74 3.66
CA THR A 22 -2.12 -0.63 4.17
C THR A 22 -1.17 -0.93 5.34
N PRO A 23 -1.55 -1.87 6.24
CA PRO A 23 -0.66 -2.33 7.31
C PRO A 23 0.67 -2.83 6.77
N PHE A 24 1.72 -2.74 7.58
CA PHE A 24 3.06 -3.19 7.20
C PHE A 24 3.43 -4.46 7.96
N ALA A 25 3.84 -5.50 7.22
CA ALA A 25 4.37 -6.73 7.79
C ALA A 25 5.87 -6.87 7.48
N VAL A 26 6.65 -7.21 8.48
CA VAL A 26 8.10 -7.42 8.37
C VAL A 26 8.43 -8.77 7.76
N ASN A 27 7.59 -9.78 8.01
CA ASN A 27 7.88 -11.17 7.66
C ASN A 27 6.60 -11.97 7.38
N GLY A 28 6.78 -13.19 6.87
CA GLY A 28 5.66 -14.08 6.54
C GLY A 28 4.83 -14.55 7.74
N LYS A 29 5.36 -14.53 8.97
CA LYS A 29 4.60 -14.87 10.17
C LYS A 29 3.61 -13.76 10.51
N GLU A 30 4.03 -12.50 10.39
CA GLU A 30 3.15 -11.34 10.57
C GLU A 30 2.03 -11.31 9.53
N LEU A 31 2.35 -11.51 8.25
CA LEU A 31 1.34 -11.62 7.19
C LEU A 31 0.25 -12.65 7.52
N LYS A 32 0.66 -13.82 8.02
CA LYS A 32 -0.28 -14.86 8.46
C LYS A 32 -1.11 -14.42 9.68
N SER A 33 -0.49 -13.80 10.68
CA SER A 33 -1.24 -13.32 11.86
C SER A 33 -2.21 -12.18 11.53
N MET A 34 -1.93 -11.41 10.49
CA MET A 34 -2.81 -10.35 9.99
C MET A 34 -3.96 -10.90 9.14
N ASN A 35 -3.98 -12.19 8.79
CA ASN A 35 -4.92 -12.79 7.84
C ASN A 35 -4.92 -12.05 6.48
N ALA A 36 -3.74 -11.77 5.93
CA ALA A 36 -3.62 -11.08 4.66
C ALA A 36 -4.13 -11.96 3.49
N ASP A 37 -5.05 -11.41 2.69
CA ASP A 37 -5.49 -12.03 1.43
C ASP A 37 -4.50 -11.69 0.29
N ILE A 38 -3.97 -10.46 0.33
CA ILE A 38 -3.04 -9.91 -0.66
C ILE A 38 -1.87 -9.26 0.07
N ALA A 39 -0.65 -9.51 -0.40
CA ALA A 39 0.56 -8.84 0.08
C ALA A 39 1.21 -8.00 -1.03
N ILE A 40 1.55 -6.74 -0.76
CA ILE A 40 2.18 -5.83 -1.74
C ILE A 40 3.70 -5.76 -1.54
N ILE A 41 4.44 -6.51 -2.36
CA ILE A 41 5.89 -6.59 -2.31
C ILE A 41 6.52 -5.79 -3.46
N GLY A 42 7.58 -5.04 -3.16
CA GLY A 42 8.36 -4.32 -4.17
C GLY A 42 9.56 -5.14 -4.64
N ALA A 43 9.77 -5.23 -5.95
CA ALA A 43 10.97 -5.80 -6.57
C ALA A 43 11.79 -4.68 -7.26
N PRO A 44 12.72 -4.01 -6.55
CA PRO A 44 13.43 -2.85 -7.07
C PRO A 44 14.59 -3.27 -8.00
N VAL A 45 14.26 -3.66 -9.23
CA VAL A 45 15.24 -4.15 -10.22
C VAL A 45 15.13 -3.37 -11.51
N ASP A 46 16.26 -2.98 -12.08
CA ASP A 46 16.38 -2.44 -13.44
C ASP A 46 17.70 -2.82 -14.11
N MET A 47 18.39 -3.84 -13.59
CA MET A 47 19.57 -4.40 -14.25
C MET A 47 19.13 -5.11 -15.53
N GLY A 48 19.76 -4.77 -16.66
CA GLY A 48 19.44 -5.36 -17.98
C GLY A 48 18.48 -4.54 -18.85
N VAL A 49 18.12 -3.32 -18.44
CA VAL A 49 17.38 -2.42 -19.34
C VAL A 49 18.30 -1.89 -20.45
N VAL A 50 17.76 -1.79 -21.68
CA VAL A 50 18.50 -1.28 -22.86
C VAL A 50 18.38 0.24 -23.07
N GLY A 51 17.47 0.88 -22.32
CA GLY A 51 17.14 2.28 -22.46
C GLY A 51 17.47 3.07 -21.20
N ARG A 52 16.46 3.75 -20.65
CA ARG A 52 16.63 4.61 -19.46
C ARG A 52 16.51 3.78 -18.17
N PRO A 53 17.56 3.72 -17.32
CA PRO A 53 17.46 3.10 -16.00
C PRO A 53 16.59 3.95 -15.06
N GLY A 54 16.15 3.36 -13.95
CA GLY A 54 15.35 4.04 -12.94
C GLY A 54 14.15 3.24 -12.42
N ALA A 55 13.77 2.14 -13.07
CA ALA A 55 12.64 1.32 -12.64
C ALA A 55 12.82 0.73 -11.22
N ARG A 56 14.07 0.62 -10.73
CA ARG A 56 14.37 0.24 -9.33
C ARG A 56 13.72 1.18 -8.30
N TYR A 57 13.45 2.43 -8.66
CA TYR A 57 12.76 3.41 -7.81
C TYR A 57 11.24 3.31 -7.87
N GLY A 58 10.70 2.56 -8.85
CA GLY A 58 9.27 2.40 -9.11
C GLY A 58 8.46 1.96 -7.90
N PRO A 59 8.83 0.90 -7.16
CA PRO A 59 8.06 0.46 -5.99
C PRO A 59 7.91 1.53 -4.90
N ARG A 60 8.90 2.42 -4.75
CA ARG A 60 8.80 3.56 -3.82
C ARG A 60 7.93 4.66 -4.38
N ALA A 61 8.14 5.02 -5.66
CA ALA A 61 7.35 6.03 -6.34
C ALA A 61 5.85 5.68 -6.33
N ILE A 62 5.47 4.42 -6.57
CA ILE A 62 4.07 3.97 -6.52
C ILE A 62 3.45 4.20 -5.14
N ARG A 63 4.16 3.86 -4.05
CA ARG A 63 3.65 4.04 -2.68
C ARG A 63 3.56 5.51 -2.25
N GLN A 64 4.36 6.38 -2.86
CA GLN A 64 4.37 7.82 -2.57
C GLN A 64 3.43 8.63 -3.48
N ALA A 65 2.99 8.05 -4.59
CA ALA A 65 2.16 8.74 -5.58
C ALA A 65 0.69 8.82 -5.19
N ASP A 66 0.22 8.02 -4.22
CA ASP A 66 -1.16 8.11 -3.78
C ASP A 66 -1.40 9.36 -2.94
N TYR A 67 -2.55 9.98 -3.16
CA TYR A 67 -2.98 11.22 -2.50
C TYR A 67 -4.17 10.98 -1.57
N TRP A 68 -4.47 9.72 -1.29
CA TRP A 68 -5.71 9.33 -0.64
C TRP A 68 -5.57 9.40 0.88
N PRO A 69 -6.63 9.79 1.63
CA PRO A 69 -6.61 9.71 3.09
C PRO A 69 -6.20 8.31 3.57
N LYS A 70 -5.35 8.27 4.60
CA LYS A 70 -4.73 7.04 5.10
C LYS A 70 -5.43 6.62 6.40
N PRO A 71 -5.68 5.32 6.63
CA PRO A 71 -5.57 4.22 5.68
C PRO A 71 -6.70 4.26 4.65
N ALA A 72 -6.41 3.94 3.39
CA ALA A 72 -7.42 3.97 2.32
C ALA A 72 -8.54 2.93 2.51
N LYS A 73 -8.42 1.99 3.44
CA LYS A 73 -9.52 1.10 3.82
C LYS A 73 -10.71 1.84 4.45
N LEU A 74 -10.45 2.92 5.19
CA LEU A 74 -11.48 3.73 5.87
C LEU A 74 -12.14 4.76 4.97
N SER A 75 -11.84 4.70 3.69
CA SER A 75 -12.14 5.75 2.75
C SER A 75 -13.12 5.30 1.66
N ASN A 76 -13.50 6.21 0.77
CA ASN A 76 -14.40 5.91 -0.35
C ASN A 76 -13.66 5.55 -1.64
N LEU A 77 -12.60 4.73 -1.56
CA LEU A 77 -11.90 4.21 -2.72
C LEU A 77 -12.79 3.17 -3.44
N TYR A 78 -13.67 3.66 -4.29
CA TYR A 78 -14.64 2.85 -5.05
C TYR A 78 -14.12 2.53 -6.45
N HIS A 79 -14.17 1.26 -6.84
CA HIS A 79 -13.78 0.83 -8.17
C HIS A 79 -15.00 0.71 -9.08
N LEU A 80 -15.22 1.71 -9.94
CA LEU A 80 -16.44 1.85 -10.76
C LEU A 80 -16.80 0.59 -11.55
N ASN A 81 -15.85 -0.02 -12.27
CA ASN A 81 -16.16 -1.17 -13.13
C ASN A 81 -16.47 -2.46 -12.36
N LEU A 82 -16.03 -2.57 -11.10
CA LEU A 82 -16.27 -3.76 -10.28
C LEU A 82 -17.36 -3.51 -9.24
N GLU A 83 -17.82 -2.26 -9.11
CA GLU A 83 -18.82 -1.81 -8.16
C GLU A 83 -18.53 -2.15 -6.69
N VAL A 84 -17.26 -2.21 -6.30
CA VAL A 84 -16.81 -2.56 -4.95
C VAL A 84 -15.86 -1.54 -4.35
N PHE A 85 -15.68 -1.59 -3.04
CA PHE A 85 -14.58 -0.94 -2.32
C PHE A 85 -13.48 -1.99 -2.06
N PRO A 86 -12.44 -2.10 -2.91
CA PRO A 86 -11.55 -3.27 -2.90
C PRO A 86 -10.86 -3.53 -1.55
N LEU A 87 -10.46 -2.46 -0.85
CA LEU A 87 -9.78 -2.55 0.44
C LEU A 87 -10.74 -2.87 1.61
N LYS A 88 -12.06 -2.82 1.40
CA LYS A 88 -13.07 -3.31 2.36
C LYS A 88 -13.37 -4.79 2.13
N GLU A 89 -13.31 -5.24 0.88
CA GLU A 89 -13.55 -6.64 0.50
C GLU A 89 -12.36 -7.56 0.76
N MET A 90 -11.14 -7.05 0.60
CA MET A 90 -9.91 -7.84 0.78
C MET A 90 -8.96 -7.19 1.77
N ASN A 91 -8.34 -8.02 2.60
CA ASN A 91 -7.33 -7.61 3.53
C ASN A 91 -5.96 -7.53 2.85
N VAL A 92 -5.63 -6.32 2.39
CA VAL A 92 -4.35 -6.02 1.74
C VAL A 92 -3.35 -5.55 2.78
N VAL A 93 -2.15 -6.16 2.77
CA VAL A 93 -1.02 -5.81 3.62
C VAL A 93 0.17 -5.38 2.75
#